data_AF-A0A1L4BYV8-F1
#
_entry.id   AF-A0A1L4BYV8-F1
#
_cell.length_a   1.000
_cell.length_b   1.000
_cell.length_c   1.000
_cell.angle_alpha   90.00
_cell.angle_beta   90.00
_cell.angle_gamma   90.00
#
_symmetry.space_group_name_H-M   'P 1'
#
loop_
_entity.id
_entity.type
_entity.pdbx_description
1 polymer ?
#
loop_
_entity_poly.entity_id
_entity_poly.type
_entity_poly.pdbx_seq_one_letter_code
_entity_poly.pdbx_strand_id
1 'polypeptide(L)' 'MNQPYKSKEVKKERMKCIESFESEKRFCIEGNTYIAEHSESNVAFIFENGAMNFTPELWEKVKVAWKSVLKEE' A
#
# COMPACT_ATOMS: atom_id res chain seq x y z
N MET A 1 35.46 4.84 0.77
CA MET A 1 34.82 3.52 0.97
C MET A 1 33.36 3.67 0.53
N ASN A 2 33.00 3.20 -0.65
CA ASN A 2 31.61 3.22 -1.11
C ASN A 2 30.91 2.01 -0.51
N GLN A 3 30.13 2.19 0.54
CA GLN A 3 29.19 1.16 0.97
C GLN A 3 28.18 0.98 -0.18
N PRO A 4 28.03 -0.23 -0.74
CA PRO A 4 26.90 -0.50 -1.61
C PRO A 4 25.67 -0.36 -0.72
N TYR A 5 24.78 0.58 -1.04
CA TYR A 5 23.44 0.63 -0.48
C TYR A 5 22.84 -0.76 -0.73
N LYS A 6 22.87 -1.64 0.28
CA LYS A 6 22.07 -2.85 0.31
C LYS A 6 20.65 -2.36 0.13
N SER A 7 20.09 -2.54 -1.05
CA SER A 7 18.66 -2.36 -1.28
C SER A 7 17.98 -3.21 -0.21
N LYS A 8 17.44 -2.58 0.84
CA LYS A 8 16.58 -3.27 1.79
C LYS A 8 15.51 -3.95 0.93
N GLU A 9 15.32 -5.26 1.07
CA GLU A 9 14.30 -5.97 0.31
C GLU A 9 12.93 -5.37 0.66
N VAL A 10 12.43 -4.53 -0.23
CA VAL A 10 11.09 -3.95 -0.13
C VAL A 10 10.13 -4.99 -0.70
N LYS A 11 9.35 -5.63 0.17
CA LYS A 11 8.28 -6.53 -0.29
C LYS A 11 7.16 -5.66 -0.87
N LYS A 12 6.72 -5.96 -2.09
CA LYS A 12 5.62 -5.26 -2.74
C LYS A 12 4.38 -6.15 -2.77
N GLU A 13 3.26 -5.60 -2.33
CA GLU A 13 1.93 -6.23 -2.35
C GLU A 13 1.06 -5.44 -3.33
N ARG A 14 0.36 -6.14 -4.23
CA ARG A 14 -0.51 -5.53 -5.25
C ARG A 14 -1.95 -5.59 -4.75
N MET A 15 -2.61 -4.45 -4.72
CA MET A 15 -3.99 -4.32 -4.24
C MET A 15 -4.86 -3.77 -5.36
N LYS A 16 -5.75 -4.60 -5.89
CA LYS A 16 -6.77 -4.18 -6.84
C LYS A 16 -7.91 -3.50 -6.12
N CYS A 17 -8.28 -2.31 -6.59
CA CYS A 17 -9.50 -1.63 -6.20
C CYS A 17 -10.70 -2.31 -6.85
N ILE A 18 -11.63 -2.82 -6.04
CA ILE A 18 -12.85 -3.47 -6.53
C ILE A 18 -14.07 -2.54 -6.48
N GLU A 19 -13.99 -1.45 -5.73
CA GLU A 19 -15.02 -0.40 -5.70
C GLU A 19 -14.33 0.94 -5.42
N SER A 20 -14.75 2.00 -6.10
CA SER A 20 -14.12 3.31 -5.96
C SER A 20 -14.39 3.90 -4.58
N PHE A 21 -13.35 4.38 -3.90
CA PHE A 21 -13.49 5.07 -2.61
C PHE A 21 -12.44 6.17 -2.41
N GLU A 22 -12.74 7.09 -1.49
CA GLU A 22 -11.82 8.14 -1.06
C GLU A 22 -11.51 7.98 0.43
N SER A 23 -10.22 8.05 0.78
CA SER A 23 -9.78 8.12 2.17
C SER A 23 -8.65 9.12 2.32
N GLU A 24 -8.77 10.04 3.27
CA GLU A 24 -7.82 11.13 3.49
C GLU A 24 -7.41 11.86 2.20
N LYS A 25 -8.33 12.14 1.27
CA LYS A 25 -8.03 12.74 -0.06
C LYS A 25 -7.25 11.84 -1.01
N ARG A 26 -7.11 10.54 -0.74
CA ARG A 26 -6.50 9.55 -1.65
C ARG A 26 -7.62 8.77 -2.31
N PHE A 27 -7.51 8.60 -3.63
CA PHE A 27 -8.54 7.96 -4.42
C PHE A 27 -8.12 6.56 -4.81
N CYS A 28 -8.96 5.60 -4.47
CA CYS A 28 -8.94 4.27 -5.04
C CYS A 28 -9.98 4.24 -6.15
N ILE A 29 -9.57 4.01 -7.39
CA ILE A 29 -10.43 3.97 -8.57
C ILE A 29 -10.69 2.50 -8.90
N GLU A 30 -11.95 2.13 -9.00
CA GLU A 30 -12.37 0.77 -9.35
C GLU A 30 -11.63 0.26 -10.61
N GLY A 31 -11.10 -0.96 -10.51
CA GLY A 31 -10.37 -1.62 -11.58
C GLY A 31 -8.86 -1.34 -11.57
N ASN A 32 -8.39 -0.26 -10.93
CA ASN A 32 -6.97 0.05 -10.83
C ASN A 32 -6.26 -0.81 -9.78
N THR A 33 -4.98 -1.08 -10.00
CA THR A 33 -4.11 -1.77 -9.05
C THR A 33 -3.14 -0.77 -8.42
N TYR A 34 -3.09 -0.77 -7.10
CA TYR A 34 -2.20 0.04 -6.27
C TYR A 34 -1.15 -0.86 -5.60
N ILE A 35 -0.05 -0.25 -5.14
CA ILE A 35 1.08 -1.00 -4.58
C ILE A 35 1.27 -0.62 -3.11
N ALA A 36 1.32 -1.62 -2.24
CA ALA A 36 1.81 -1.48 -0.87
C ALA A 36 3.27 -1.94 -0.80
N GLU A 37 4.16 -1.01 -0.47
CA GLU A 37 5.58 -1.27 -0.26
C GLU A 37 5.86 -1.48 1.22
N HIS A 38 6.28 -2.68 1.58
CA HIS A 38 6.58 -3.10 2.94
C HIS A 38 8.06 -2.93 3.23
N SER A 39 8.34 -2.30 4.37
CA SER A 39 9.65 -2.21 5.00
C SER A 39 9.57 -2.74 6.43
N GLU A 40 10.72 -2.89 7.09
CA GLU A 40 10.80 -3.45 8.46
C GLU A 40 9.89 -2.72 9.47
N SER A 41 9.63 -1.42 9.29
CA SER A 41 8.90 -0.59 10.25
C SER A 41 7.73 0.18 9.66
N ASN A 42 7.51 0.12 8.34
CA ASN A 42 6.50 0.93 7.66
C ASN A 42 5.95 0.20 6.42
N VAL A 43 4.69 0.46 6.11
CA VAL A 43 4.04 0.07 4.87
C VAL A 43 3.56 1.33 4.17
N ALA A 44 4.03 1.57 2.96
CA ALA A 44 3.61 2.70 2.13
C ALA A 44 2.65 2.20 1.05
N PHE A 45 1.37 2.58 1.15
CA PHE A 45 0.38 2.28 0.13
C PHE A 45 0.28 3.44 -0.87
N ILE A 46 0.68 3.17 -2.11
CA ILE A 46 0.96 4.18 -3.13
C ILE A 46 -0.26 4.33 -4.06
N PHE A 47 -0.89 5.50 -4.00
CA PHE A 47 -1.94 5.95 -4.92
C PHE A 47 -1.36 6.93 -5.96
N GLU A 48 -2.15 7.24 -7.00
CA GLU A 48 -1.75 8.19 -8.05
C GLU A 48 -1.40 9.58 -7.50
N ASN A 49 -2.10 10.01 -6.44
CA ASN A 49 -1.95 11.33 -5.84
C ASN A 49 -1.11 11.34 -4.55
N GLY A 50 -0.42 10.23 -4.24
CA GLY A 50 0.53 10.15 -3.14
C GLY A 50 0.46 8.84 -2.36
N ALA A 51 1.40 8.68 -1.42
CA ALA A 51 1.45 7.53 -0.54
C ALA A 51 0.71 7.78 0.78
N MET A 52 0.06 6.73 1.29
CA MET A 52 -0.45 6.64 2.65
C MET A 52 0.46 5.70 3.43
N ASN A 53 0.96 6.14 4.58
CA ASN A 53 1.92 5.38 5.38
C ASN A 53 1.25 4.76 6.60
N PHE A 54 1.58 3.51 6.86
CA PHE A 54 1.04 2.73 7.97
C PHE A 54 2.16 2.00 8.69
N THR A 55 1.98 1.73 9.99
CA THR A 55 2.76 0.66 10.60
C THR A 55 2.32 -0.69 10.04
N PRO A 56 3.18 -1.72 10.02
CA PRO A 56 2.79 -3.06 9.55
C PRO A 56 1.53 -3.60 10.25
N GLU A 57 1.40 -3.37 11.57
CA GLU A 57 0.23 -3.77 12.34
C GLU A 57 -1.05 -3.02 11.94
N LEU A 58 -0.94 -1.73 11.61
CA LEU A 58 -2.07 -0.92 11.16
C LEU A 58 -2.49 -1.32 9.76
N TRP A 59 -1.53 -1.63 8.88
CA TRP A 59 -1.82 -2.09 7.53
C TRP A 59 -2.70 -3.35 7.50
N GLU A 60 -2.41 -4.34 8.34
CA GLU A 60 -3.24 -5.55 8.43
C GLU A 60 -4.68 -5.24 8.85
N LYS A 61 -4.88 -4.29 9.78
CA LYS A 61 -6.23 -3.84 10.18
C LYS A 61 -6.93 -3.11 9.04
N VAL A 62 -6.21 -2.28 8.30
CA VAL A 62 -6.71 -1.54 7.14
C VAL A 62 -7.12 -2.50 6.02
N LYS A 63 -6.33 -3.54 5.72
CA LYS A 63 -6.71 -4.57 4.74
C LYS A 63 -8.01 -5.27 5.12
N VAL A 64 -8.20 -5.60 6.39
CA VAL A 64 -9.46 -6.21 6.86
C VAL A 64 -10.63 -5.24 6.74
N ALA A 65 -10.43 -3.97 7.10
CA ALA A 65 -11.46 -2.94 7.00
C ALA A 65 -11.84 -2.64 5.54
N TRP A 66 -10.87 -2.67 4.63
CA TRP A 66 -11.03 -2.35 3.22
C TRP A 66 -11.24 -3.59 2.34
N LYS A 67 -11.41 -4.79 2.89
CA LYS A 67 -11.57 -6.03 2.12
C LYS A 67 -12.76 -6.04 1.14
N SER A 68 -13.74 -5.17 1.36
CA SER A 68 -14.90 -4.99 0.46
C SER A 68 -14.63 -4.05 -0.71
N VAL A 69 -13.55 -3.27 -0.65
CA VAL A 69 -13.18 -2.25 -1.66
C VAL A 69 -11.77 -2.46 -2.24
N LEU A 70 -10.93 -3.27 -1.58
CA LEU A 70 -9.59 -3.68 -2.00
C LEU A 70 -9.43 -5.19 -1.92
N LYS A 71 -8.70 -5.76 -2.89
CA LYS A 71 -8.35 -7.17 -2.96
C LYS A 71 -6.89 -7.37 -3.34
N GLU A 72 -6.19 -8.26 -2.65
CA GLU A 72 -4.82 -8.68 -3.04
C GLU A 72 -4.86 -9.41 -4.40
N GLU A 73 -3.95 -9.06 -5.32
CA GLU A 73 -3.73 -9.77 -6.61
C GLU A 73 -2.68 -10.87 -6.51
#